data_AF-A0A1H8GVG7-F1
#
_entry.id   AF-A0A1H8GVG7-F1
#
_cell.length_a   1.000
_cell.length_b   1.000
_cell.length_c   1.000
_cell.angle_alpha   90.00
_cell.angle_beta   90.00
_cell.angle_gamma   90.00
#
_symmetry.space_group_name_H-M   'P 1'
#
loop_
_entity.id
_entity.type
_entity.pdbx_description
1 polymer ?
#
loop_
_entity_poly.entity_id
_entity_poly.type
_entity_poly.pdbx_seq_one_letter_code
_entity_poly.pdbx_strand_id
1 'polypeptide(L)'
;MANIKVNYQKELEKIIDNIDEGKVEKLLLHSCCGPCSSYVLEYLSEYFEITIFYYNPNIYPSDEYFYRVEEQKKIIELTNAKNPIHMITGKYEVEKFYKMAEGLEDVPEGGIRCHKCYEMRLREAAKIAKKGNFDYFTTTLSISPHKNSQVLNKIGEKVGEEEGVKHLPSDFKKNNGYKRSCEITKEFGMYRQDYCGCEFSKKESEERNLKKKKDELRKKMKELSNSLDKSYMEEADKKIIENLISREEYKKAKNIFTYIGKFPEIDTSIFIKKAWEDGKNIAIPYCEDDKNMVATIIKSFDDLKEGTFGILEADPKKSIIMKKEEIDLVIVPCATSDRKGNRLGFGRGYYDRFLENIEADEILLIREKQISEEVAMGEHDKRINIVITEKGSL
;
A
#
# COMPACT_ATOMS: atom_id res chain seq x y z
N MET A 1 -25.56 -17.32 17.15
CA MET A 1 -24.83 -17.67 18.39
C MET A 1 -23.69 -16.68 18.54
N ALA A 2 -23.55 -16.02 19.70
CA ALA A 2 -22.43 -15.12 19.93
C ALA A 2 -21.12 -15.91 19.78
N ASN A 3 -20.21 -15.46 18.92
CA ASN A 3 -18.89 -16.08 18.75
C ASN A 3 -18.11 -15.91 20.06
N ILE A 4 -18.17 -16.91 20.94
CA ILE A 4 -17.35 -16.93 22.15
C ILE A 4 -15.90 -16.97 21.71
N LYS A 5 -15.15 -15.92 22.05
CA LYS A 5 -13.73 -15.81 21.72
C LYS A 5 -12.94 -16.67 22.71
N VAL A 6 -12.27 -17.72 22.21
CA VAL A 6 -11.47 -18.63 23.04
C VAL A 6 -10.19 -17.91 23.45
N ASN A 7 -9.82 -18.03 24.74
CA ASN A 7 -8.55 -17.51 25.23
C ASN A 7 -7.46 -18.57 25.07
N TYR A 8 -6.88 -18.65 23.87
CA TYR A 8 -5.88 -19.67 23.53
C TYR A 8 -4.59 -19.59 24.37
N GLN A 9 -4.27 -18.45 24.97
CA GLN A 9 -3.16 -18.37 25.92
C GLN A 9 -3.46 -19.20 27.19
N LYS A 10 -4.69 -19.13 27.70
CA LYS A 10 -5.09 -19.95 28.86
C LYS A 10 -5.18 -21.43 28.52
N GLU A 11 -5.62 -21.78 27.30
CA GLU A 11 -5.64 -23.18 26.86
C GLU A 11 -4.23 -23.74 26.70
N LEU A 12 -3.27 -22.94 26.22
CA LEU A 12 -1.85 -23.29 26.20
C LEU A 12 -1.31 -23.55 27.62
N GLU A 13 -1.53 -22.60 28.54
CA GLU A 13 -1.08 -22.69 29.93
C GLU A 13 -1.63 -23.96 30.61
N LYS A 14 -2.91 -24.28 30.43
CA LYS A 14 -3.50 -25.53 30.94
C LYS A 14 -2.79 -26.78 30.41
N ILE A 15 -2.38 -26.80 29.15
CA ILE A 15 -1.67 -27.95 28.59
C ILE A 15 -0.29 -28.06 29.24
N ILE A 16 0.43 -26.93 29.33
CA ILE A 16 1.75 -26.84 29.95
C ILE A 16 1.70 -27.31 31.42
N ASP A 17 0.70 -26.87 32.19
CA ASP A 17 0.53 -27.22 33.60
C ASP A 17 0.23 -28.72 33.83
N ASN A 18 -0.21 -29.43 32.78
CA ASN A 18 -0.51 -30.87 32.83
C ASN A 18 0.59 -31.75 32.20
N ILE A 19 1.74 -31.18 31.83
CA ILE A 19 2.90 -31.97 31.40
C ILE A 19 3.52 -32.64 32.64
N ASP A 20 3.58 -33.98 32.64
CA ASP A 20 4.12 -34.75 33.76
C ASP A 20 5.55 -34.33 34.11
N GLU A 21 5.85 -34.19 35.40
CA GLU A 21 7.20 -33.88 35.88
C GLU A 21 8.21 -34.93 35.37
N GLY A 22 9.19 -34.48 34.59
CA GLY A 22 10.25 -35.33 34.01
C GLY A 22 9.97 -35.86 32.61
N LYS A 23 8.77 -35.65 32.05
CA LYS A 23 8.47 -35.91 30.63
C LYS A 23 8.69 -34.63 29.82
N VAL A 24 9.48 -34.71 28.75
CA VAL A 24 9.62 -33.62 27.77
C VAL A 24 8.88 -34.02 26.50
N GLU A 25 7.78 -33.32 26.21
CA GLU A 25 6.99 -33.57 25.01
C GLU A 25 7.62 -32.94 23.77
N LYS A 26 7.43 -33.57 22.62
CA LYS A 26 8.00 -33.14 21.34
C LYS A 26 7.05 -32.21 20.61
N LEU A 27 7.54 -31.01 20.32
CA LEU A 27 6.79 -29.97 19.60
C LEU A 27 7.39 -29.70 18.22
N LEU A 28 6.60 -29.90 17.16
CA LEU A 28 6.93 -29.34 15.86
C LEU A 28 6.41 -27.89 15.76
N LEU A 29 7.33 -26.92 15.78
CA LEU A 29 7.00 -25.51 15.70
C LEU A 29 7.18 -24.99 14.27
N HIS A 30 6.08 -24.76 13.55
CA HIS A 30 6.18 -24.07 12.27
C HIS A 30 6.59 -22.60 12.47
N SER A 31 7.66 -22.16 11.80
CA SER A 31 8.16 -20.79 11.90
C SER A 31 7.98 -19.98 10.61
N CYS A 32 7.50 -18.73 10.75
CA CYS A 32 7.42 -17.79 9.63
C CYS A 32 8.68 -16.94 9.38
N CYS A 33 9.43 -16.61 10.43
CA CYS A 33 10.70 -15.86 10.37
C CYS A 33 11.38 -15.88 11.73
N GLY A 34 12.69 -15.60 11.76
CA GLY A 34 13.47 -15.44 12.99
C GLY A 34 12.79 -14.52 14.03
N PRO A 35 12.42 -13.27 13.68
CA PRO A 35 11.77 -12.33 14.61
C PRO A 35 10.47 -12.83 15.25
N CYS A 36 9.68 -13.64 14.55
CA CYS A 36 8.45 -14.21 15.10
C CYS A 36 8.73 -15.46 15.96
N SER A 37 9.82 -16.17 15.68
CA SER A 37 10.20 -17.34 16.48
C SER A 37 10.88 -16.96 17.80
N SER A 38 11.55 -15.81 17.90
CA SER A 38 12.40 -15.45 19.04
C SER A 38 11.75 -15.67 20.41
N TYR A 39 10.75 -14.86 20.76
CA TYR A 39 10.03 -15.02 22.04
C TYR A 39 9.35 -16.39 22.18
N VAL A 40 8.88 -16.97 21.07
CA VAL A 40 8.21 -18.28 21.12
C VAL A 40 9.18 -19.38 21.54
N LEU A 41 10.42 -19.33 21.06
CA LEU A 41 11.48 -20.26 21.46
C LEU A 41 11.92 -20.00 22.90
N GLU A 42 12.12 -18.72 23.28
CA GLU A 42 12.42 -18.32 24.67
C GLU A 42 11.35 -18.88 25.64
N TYR A 43 10.08 -18.85 25.26
CA TYR A 43 8.98 -19.31 26.11
C TYR A 43 8.77 -20.84 26.10
N LEU A 44 8.66 -21.45 24.92
CA LEU A 44 8.25 -22.86 24.82
C LEU A 44 9.41 -23.84 25.06
N SER A 45 10.66 -23.42 24.90
CA SER A 45 11.80 -24.32 25.11
C SER A 45 11.98 -24.75 26.56
N GLU A 46 11.33 -24.06 27.51
CA GLU A 46 11.27 -24.45 28.93
C GLU A 46 10.47 -25.73 29.18
N TYR A 47 9.53 -26.06 28.27
CA TYR A 47 8.52 -27.10 28.44
C TYR A 47 8.60 -28.21 27.38
N PHE A 48 9.08 -27.89 26.17
CA PHE A 48 9.07 -28.82 25.03
C PHE A 48 10.46 -29.02 24.44
N GLU A 49 10.69 -30.21 23.85
CA GLU A 49 11.76 -30.44 22.87
C GLU A 49 11.27 -29.92 21.52
N ILE A 50 11.89 -28.85 21.01
CA ILE A 50 11.37 -28.13 19.85
C ILE A 50 12.11 -28.55 18.58
N THR A 51 11.35 -28.93 17.55
CA THR A 51 11.84 -28.94 16.17
C THR A 51 11.14 -27.86 15.37
N ILE A 52 11.90 -26.85 14.94
CA ILE A 52 11.40 -25.81 14.05
C ILE A 52 11.20 -26.39 12.66
N PHE A 53 10.02 -26.20 12.09
CA PHE A 53 9.76 -26.43 10.68
C PHE A 53 9.65 -25.09 9.96
N TYR A 54 10.70 -24.72 9.22
CA TYR A 54 10.68 -23.49 8.43
C TYR A 54 10.08 -23.78 7.06
N TYR A 55 8.83 -23.37 6.85
CA TYR A 55 8.12 -23.57 5.59
C TYR A 55 7.27 -22.36 5.23
N ASN A 56 7.74 -21.64 4.22
CA ASN A 56 7.22 -20.34 3.82
C ASN A 56 7.26 -20.19 2.30
N PRO A 57 6.54 -21.03 1.53
CA PRO A 57 6.55 -20.96 0.07
C PRO A 57 6.02 -19.62 -0.46
N ASN A 58 5.33 -18.85 0.39
CA ASN A 58 4.81 -17.54 0.05
C ASN A 58 5.83 -16.41 0.05
N ILE A 59 7.05 -16.60 0.58
CA ILE A 59 8.02 -15.49 0.68
C ILE A 59 8.51 -15.10 -0.70
N TYR A 60 8.55 -13.80 -0.96
CA TYR A 60 8.99 -13.21 -2.22
C TYR A 60 9.89 -11.99 -1.95
N PRO A 61 10.97 -11.77 -2.72
CA PRO A 61 11.51 -12.67 -3.76
C PRO A 61 12.18 -13.93 -3.16
N SER A 62 12.65 -14.86 -3.99
CA SER A 62 13.30 -16.10 -3.54
C SER A 62 14.49 -15.86 -2.61
N ASP A 63 15.27 -14.80 -2.86
CA ASP A 63 16.46 -14.50 -2.05
C ASP A 63 16.08 -14.13 -0.61
N GLU A 64 14.92 -13.50 -0.42
CA GLU A 64 14.35 -13.19 0.90
C GLU A 64 14.04 -14.48 1.68
N TYR A 65 13.59 -15.54 1.01
CA TYR A 65 13.34 -16.83 1.65
C TYR A 65 14.62 -17.40 2.27
N PHE A 66 15.69 -17.47 1.47
CA PHE A 66 16.96 -18.02 1.93
C PHE A 66 17.61 -17.15 3.01
N TYR A 67 17.53 -15.83 2.87
CA TYR A 67 17.97 -14.89 3.91
C TYR A 67 17.28 -15.17 5.25
N ARG A 68 15.96 -15.37 5.25
CA ARG A 68 15.21 -15.65 6.48
C ARG A 68 15.42 -17.05 7.05
N VAL A 69 15.79 -18.03 6.22
CA VAL A 69 16.26 -19.34 6.70
C VAL A 69 17.54 -19.14 7.52
N GLU A 70 18.50 -18.35 7.03
CA GLU A 70 19.73 -18.06 7.77
C GLU A 70 19.47 -17.23 9.04
N GLU A 71 18.56 -16.24 8.99
CA GLU A 71 18.14 -15.54 10.21
C GLU A 71 17.48 -16.46 11.24
N GLN A 72 16.70 -17.46 10.79
CA GLN A 72 16.09 -18.44 11.68
C GLN A 72 17.15 -19.29 12.39
N LYS A 73 18.20 -19.73 11.68
CA LYS A 73 19.32 -20.49 12.26
C LYS A 73 20.05 -19.66 13.33
N LYS A 74 20.35 -18.39 13.04
CA LYS A 74 20.95 -17.47 14.02
C LYS A 74 20.11 -17.35 15.29
N ILE A 75 18.78 -17.26 15.17
CA ILE A 75 17.90 -17.19 16.34
C ILE A 75 17.98 -18.45 17.19
N ILE A 76 18.09 -19.63 16.57
CA ILE A 76 18.25 -20.89 17.31
C ILE A 76 19.55 -20.85 18.12
N GLU A 77 20.66 -20.43 17.51
CA GLU A 77 21.96 -20.31 18.17
C GLU A 77 21.96 -19.30 19.33
N LEU A 78 21.20 -18.21 19.20
CA LEU A 78 21.09 -17.15 20.21
C LEU A 78 20.11 -17.48 21.34
N THR A 79 19.22 -18.46 21.14
CA THR A 79 18.23 -18.81 22.15
C THR A 79 18.90 -19.66 23.23
N ASN A 80 18.95 -19.14 24.46
CA ASN A 80 19.38 -19.91 25.63
C ASN A 80 18.28 -20.89 26.08
N ALA A 81 18.11 -21.97 25.33
CA ALA A 81 17.05 -22.94 25.51
C ALA A 81 17.40 -24.01 26.55
N LYS A 82 16.46 -24.33 27.45
CA LYS A 82 16.60 -25.44 28.40
C LYS A 82 16.67 -26.80 27.70
N ASN A 83 15.87 -27.00 26.65
CA ASN A 83 15.85 -28.21 25.84
C ASN A 83 16.45 -27.95 24.44
N PRO A 84 17.01 -28.97 23.77
CA PRO A 84 17.54 -28.82 22.41
C PRO A 84 16.51 -28.28 21.43
N ILE A 85 16.96 -27.40 20.53
CA ILE A 85 16.17 -26.89 19.42
C ILE A 85 16.77 -27.42 18.11
N HIS A 86 15.95 -28.14 17.35
CA HIS A 86 16.30 -28.63 16.02
C HIS A 86 15.61 -27.82 14.93
N MET A 87 16.08 -27.93 13.68
CA MET A 87 15.47 -27.25 12.54
C MET A 87 15.38 -28.17 11.32
N ILE A 88 14.20 -28.19 10.72
CA ILE A 88 13.90 -28.78 9.42
C ILE A 88 13.53 -27.63 8.48
N THR A 89 14.24 -27.52 7.36
CA THR A 89 13.90 -26.56 6.30
C THR A 89 13.01 -27.23 5.27
N GLY A 90 11.79 -26.74 5.11
CA GLY A 90 10.87 -27.20 4.07
C GLY A 90 11.34 -26.81 2.68
N LYS A 91 10.81 -27.49 1.66
CA LYS A 91 11.08 -27.13 0.25
C LYS A 91 10.46 -25.76 -0.06
N TYR A 92 11.17 -24.91 -0.79
CA TYR A 92 10.62 -23.66 -1.29
C TYR A 92 9.73 -23.92 -2.52
N GLU A 93 8.46 -24.20 -2.28
CA GLU A 93 7.48 -24.59 -3.30
C GLU A 93 6.57 -23.42 -3.68
N VAL A 94 7.15 -22.37 -4.26
CA VAL A 94 6.44 -21.11 -4.59
C VAL A 94 5.23 -21.34 -5.51
N GLU A 95 5.30 -22.30 -6.43
CA GLU A 95 4.20 -22.67 -7.31
C GLU A 95 2.95 -23.12 -6.56
N LYS A 96 3.11 -23.80 -5.41
CA LYS A 96 1.97 -24.17 -4.55
C LYS A 96 1.28 -22.95 -3.98
N PHE A 97 2.04 -21.91 -3.64
CA PHE A 97 1.49 -20.65 -3.15
C PHE A 97 0.73 -19.91 -4.25
N TYR A 98 1.31 -19.76 -5.45
CA TYR A 98 0.63 -19.08 -6.55
C TYR A 98 -0.64 -19.80 -6.98
N LYS A 99 -0.60 -21.13 -7.13
CA LYS A 99 -1.80 -21.93 -7.43
C LYS A 99 -2.89 -21.78 -6.36
N MET A 100 -2.51 -21.64 -5.09
CA MET A 100 -3.47 -21.41 -4.00
C MET A 100 -4.07 -20.00 -4.04
N ALA A 101 -3.27 -19.02 -4.46
CA ALA A 101 -3.64 -17.61 -4.50
C ALA A 101 -4.41 -17.21 -5.78
N GLU A 102 -4.47 -18.09 -6.78
CA GLU A 102 -5.20 -17.86 -8.04
C GLU A 102 -6.64 -17.39 -7.78
N GLY A 103 -7.00 -16.24 -8.36
CA GLY A 103 -8.29 -15.57 -8.18
C GLY A 103 -8.49 -14.88 -6.83
N LEU A 104 -7.45 -14.79 -6.00
CA LEU A 104 -7.43 -14.13 -4.70
C LEU A 104 -6.31 -13.07 -4.57
N GLU A 105 -5.69 -12.69 -5.69
CA GLU A 105 -4.53 -11.81 -5.76
C GLU A 105 -4.83 -10.44 -5.14
N ASP A 106 -6.02 -9.90 -5.39
CA ASP A 106 -6.47 -8.58 -4.90
C ASP A 106 -7.13 -8.63 -3.51
N VAL A 107 -7.21 -9.80 -2.88
CA VAL A 107 -7.77 -9.92 -1.52
C VAL A 107 -6.80 -9.28 -0.52
N PRO A 108 -7.21 -8.29 0.29
CA PRO A 108 -6.31 -7.61 1.23
C PRO A 108 -5.62 -8.56 2.22
N GLU A 109 -4.45 -8.16 2.71
CA GLU A 109 -3.75 -8.88 3.79
C GLU A 109 -4.67 -9.12 5.00
N GLY A 110 -4.63 -10.34 5.52
CA GLY A 110 -5.53 -10.81 6.58
C GLY A 110 -6.86 -11.36 6.09
N GLY A 111 -7.17 -11.25 4.79
CA GLY A 111 -8.36 -11.83 4.17
C GLY A 111 -8.25 -13.34 3.88
N ILE A 112 -9.18 -13.84 3.06
CA ILE A 112 -9.31 -15.29 2.77
C ILE A 112 -8.07 -15.90 2.10
N ARG A 113 -7.32 -15.13 1.30
CA ARG A 113 -6.01 -15.54 0.74
C ARG A 113 -5.04 -15.94 1.85
N CYS A 114 -4.94 -15.11 2.89
CA CYS A 114 -4.08 -15.38 4.03
C CYS A 114 -4.56 -16.62 4.80
N HIS A 115 -5.87 -16.83 4.95
CA HIS A 115 -6.40 -18.02 5.62
C HIS A 115 -6.00 -19.31 4.89
N LYS A 116 -6.16 -19.36 3.56
CA LYS A 116 -5.71 -20.49 2.74
C LYS A 116 -4.20 -20.70 2.82
N CYS A 117 -3.42 -19.62 2.84
CA CYS A 117 -1.96 -19.69 3.04
C CYS A 117 -1.60 -20.29 4.41
N TYR A 118 -2.29 -19.89 5.49
CA TYR A 118 -2.10 -20.46 6.82
C TYR A 118 -2.42 -21.95 6.85
N GLU A 119 -3.54 -22.36 6.25
CA GLU A 119 -3.94 -23.77 6.16
C GLU A 119 -2.92 -24.60 5.38
N MET A 120 -2.45 -24.13 4.22
CA MET A 120 -1.41 -24.81 3.44
C MET A 120 -0.14 -25.06 4.28
N ARG A 121 0.31 -24.05 5.03
CA ARG A 121 1.54 -24.12 5.83
C ARG A 121 1.37 -24.99 7.07
N LEU A 122 0.25 -24.85 7.78
CA LEU A 122 -0.07 -25.66 8.95
C LEU A 122 -0.31 -27.12 8.58
N ARG A 123 -0.89 -27.40 7.41
CA ARG A 123 -1.07 -28.76 6.89
C ARG A 123 0.24 -29.45 6.61
N GLU A 124 1.19 -28.76 6.01
CA GLU A 124 2.53 -29.32 5.81
C GLU A 124 3.23 -29.57 7.16
N ALA A 125 3.10 -28.64 8.10
CA ALA A 125 3.63 -28.83 9.45
C ALA A 125 3.01 -30.05 10.15
N ALA A 126 1.69 -30.22 10.12
CA ALA A 126 1.01 -31.35 10.72
C ALA A 126 1.44 -32.69 10.10
N LYS A 127 1.64 -32.75 8.78
CA LYS A 127 2.17 -33.94 8.09
C LYS A 127 3.57 -34.32 8.57
N ILE A 128 4.46 -33.34 8.68
CA ILE A 128 5.81 -33.56 9.21
C ILE A 128 5.76 -33.98 10.69
N ALA A 129 4.88 -33.36 11.48
CA ALA A 129 4.70 -33.67 12.89
C ALA A 129 4.21 -35.12 13.07
N LYS A 130 3.21 -35.53 12.28
CA LYS A 130 2.71 -36.91 12.28
C LYS A 130 3.79 -37.92 11.90
N LYS A 131 4.51 -37.65 10.80
CA LYS A 131 5.59 -38.53 10.31
C LYS A 131 6.74 -38.65 11.33
N GLY A 132 7.03 -37.58 12.06
CA GLY A 132 8.06 -37.54 13.11
C GLY A 132 7.59 -38.03 14.48
N ASN A 133 6.34 -38.48 14.63
CA ASN A 133 5.74 -38.85 15.91
C ASN A 133 5.85 -37.74 16.98
N PHE A 134 5.63 -36.49 16.59
CA PHE A 134 5.55 -35.37 17.53
C PHE A 134 4.26 -35.43 18.33
N ASP A 135 4.31 -35.04 19.61
CA ASP A 135 3.13 -34.97 20.48
C ASP A 135 2.21 -33.83 20.02
N TYR A 136 2.82 -32.70 19.65
CA TYR A 136 2.13 -31.49 19.25
C TYR A 136 2.74 -30.83 18.01
N PHE A 137 1.93 -30.04 17.30
CA PHE A 137 2.41 -29.02 16.38
C PHE A 137 1.74 -27.68 16.64
N THR A 138 2.42 -26.57 16.29
CA THR A 138 1.83 -25.23 16.33
C THR A 138 2.57 -24.27 15.41
N THR A 139 2.28 -22.97 15.48
CA THR A 139 2.85 -21.95 14.60
C THR A 139 3.23 -20.66 15.31
N THR A 140 4.38 -20.09 14.96
CA THR A 140 4.80 -18.76 15.42
C THR A 140 3.94 -17.64 14.82
N LEU A 141 3.11 -17.92 13.82
CA LEU A 141 2.21 -16.92 13.20
C LEU A 141 1.32 -16.21 14.23
N SER A 142 0.98 -16.88 15.34
CA SER A 142 0.10 -16.33 16.37
C SER A 142 0.74 -15.19 17.18
N ILE A 143 2.05 -14.94 17.06
CA ILE A 143 2.73 -13.78 17.68
C ILE A 143 2.48 -12.46 16.94
N SER A 144 2.14 -12.51 15.66
CA SER A 144 2.03 -11.31 14.82
C SER A 144 0.74 -10.54 15.13
N PRO A 145 0.79 -9.23 15.40
CA PRO A 145 -0.39 -8.41 15.70
C PRO A 145 -1.37 -8.34 14.52
N HIS A 146 -0.88 -8.56 13.31
CA HIS A 146 -1.67 -8.56 12.08
C HIS A 146 -2.33 -9.90 11.77
N LYS A 147 -2.07 -10.95 12.57
CA LYS A 147 -2.61 -12.30 12.35
C LYS A 147 -3.61 -12.67 13.44
N ASN A 148 -4.80 -13.08 12.99
CA ASN A 148 -5.89 -13.45 13.87
C ASN A 148 -5.64 -14.83 14.50
N SER A 149 -5.36 -14.85 15.81
CA SER A 149 -5.13 -16.09 16.57
C SER A 149 -6.35 -17.02 16.54
N GLN A 150 -7.57 -16.49 16.47
CA GLN A 150 -8.77 -17.33 16.40
C GLN A 150 -8.84 -18.13 15.10
N VAL A 151 -8.46 -17.52 13.99
CA VAL A 151 -8.42 -18.20 12.69
C VAL A 151 -7.29 -19.22 12.66
N LEU A 152 -6.09 -18.85 13.13
CA LEU A 152 -4.94 -19.74 13.15
C LEU A 152 -5.19 -21.01 13.97
N ASN A 153 -5.78 -20.89 15.15
CA ASN A 153 -6.06 -22.05 15.99
C ASN A 153 -7.18 -22.92 15.43
N LYS A 154 -8.26 -22.35 14.87
CA LYS A 154 -9.30 -23.14 14.18
C LYS A 154 -8.74 -23.93 13.00
N ILE A 155 -7.83 -23.33 12.22
CA ILE A 155 -7.15 -24.02 11.12
C ILE A 155 -6.23 -25.12 11.68
N GLY A 156 -5.47 -24.81 12.73
CA GLY A 156 -4.58 -25.78 13.38
C GLY A 156 -5.34 -26.98 13.93
N GLU A 157 -6.42 -26.77 14.67
CA GLU A 157 -7.32 -27.81 15.19
C GLU A 157 -7.84 -28.70 14.05
N LYS A 158 -8.47 -28.11 13.04
CA LYS A 158 -8.99 -28.83 11.86
C LYS A 158 -7.91 -29.70 11.19
N VAL A 159 -6.76 -29.10 10.89
CA VAL A 159 -5.66 -29.80 10.22
C VAL A 159 -5.06 -30.89 11.11
N GLY A 160 -4.96 -30.64 12.41
CA GLY A 160 -4.46 -31.61 13.38
C GLY A 160 -5.36 -32.84 13.49
N GLU A 161 -6.68 -32.64 13.50
CA GLU A 161 -7.66 -33.72 13.45
C GLU A 161 -7.54 -34.54 12.16
N GLU A 162 -7.42 -33.88 11.00
CA GLU A 162 -7.32 -34.55 9.69
C GLU A 162 -6.02 -35.36 9.53
N GLU A 163 -4.88 -34.86 10.03
CA GLU A 163 -3.58 -35.52 9.89
C GLU A 163 -3.23 -36.43 11.10
N GLY A 164 -4.03 -36.38 12.16
CA GLY A 164 -3.91 -37.22 13.35
C GLY A 164 -2.75 -36.83 14.29
N VAL A 165 -2.56 -35.53 14.53
CA VAL A 165 -1.57 -34.95 15.46
C VAL A 165 -2.20 -33.78 16.23
N LYS A 166 -1.91 -33.65 17.53
CA LYS A 166 -2.54 -32.60 18.35
C LYS A 166 -2.02 -31.22 17.97
N HIS A 167 -2.92 -30.27 17.74
CA HIS A 167 -2.57 -28.86 17.64
C HIS A 167 -2.37 -28.28 19.04
N LEU A 168 -1.24 -27.62 19.28
CA LEU A 168 -1.02 -26.87 20.52
C LEU A 168 -1.62 -25.47 20.34
N PRO A 169 -2.72 -25.14 21.04
CA PRO A 169 -3.35 -23.82 20.94
C PRO A 169 -2.37 -22.72 21.33
N SER A 170 -2.39 -21.59 20.63
CA SER A 170 -1.47 -20.49 20.93
C SER A 170 -2.00 -19.09 20.60
N ASP A 171 -1.68 -18.12 21.47
CA ASP A 171 -1.78 -16.70 21.17
C ASP A 171 -0.58 -15.95 21.76
N PHE A 172 0.59 -16.13 21.14
CA PHE A 172 1.87 -15.58 21.61
C PHE A 172 1.93 -14.05 21.64
N LYS A 173 0.89 -13.34 21.18
CA LYS A 173 0.74 -11.88 21.41
C LYS A 173 0.50 -11.54 22.88
N LYS A 174 -0.13 -12.45 23.62
CA LYS A 174 -0.51 -12.25 25.03
C LYS A 174 0.73 -12.24 25.93
N ASN A 175 0.54 -11.82 27.18
CA ASN A 175 1.61 -11.74 28.18
C ASN A 175 2.85 -10.96 27.69
N ASN A 176 2.63 -9.89 26.91
CA ASN A 176 3.67 -9.07 26.29
C ASN A 176 4.59 -9.82 25.30
N GLY A 177 4.23 -11.00 24.81
CA GLY A 177 5.08 -11.79 23.92
C GLY A 177 5.46 -11.08 22.62
N TYR A 178 4.52 -10.35 22.00
CA TYR A 178 4.85 -9.52 20.83
C TYR A 178 5.87 -8.43 21.17
N LYS A 179 5.68 -7.75 22.31
CA LYS A 179 6.60 -6.71 22.79
C LYS A 179 7.99 -7.28 23.02
N ARG A 180 8.09 -8.43 23.71
CA ARG A 180 9.34 -9.16 23.94
C ARG A 180 10.03 -9.55 22.63
N SER A 181 9.26 -10.01 21.62
CA SER A 181 9.81 -10.30 20.29
C SER A 181 10.46 -9.06 19.65
N CYS A 182 9.85 -7.87 19.82
CA CYS A 182 10.39 -6.63 19.29
C CYS A 182 11.65 -6.16 20.02
N GLU A 183 11.73 -6.40 21.33
CA GLU A 183 12.94 -6.13 22.14
C GLU A 183 14.10 -7.01 21.66
N ILE A 184 13.87 -8.31 21.53
CA ILE A 184 14.86 -9.28 21.03
C ILE A 184 15.34 -8.89 19.62
N THR A 185 14.43 -8.57 18.71
CA THR A 185 14.79 -8.10 17.35
C THR A 185 15.71 -6.88 17.38
N LYS A 186 15.48 -5.91 18.28
CA LYS A 186 16.32 -4.72 18.41
C LYS A 186 17.69 -5.04 19.00
N GLU A 187 17.72 -5.87 20.04
CA GLU A 187 18.94 -6.29 20.72
C GLU A 187 19.92 -6.98 19.76
N PHE A 188 19.40 -7.84 18.88
CA PHE A 188 20.22 -8.59 17.92
C PHE A 188 20.29 -7.97 16.51
N GLY A 189 19.81 -6.74 16.33
CA GLY A 189 19.88 -6.02 15.04
C GLY A 189 19.17 -6.73 13.89
N MET A 190 18.08 -7.46 14.17
CA MET A 190 17.38 -8.27 13.19
C MET A 190 16.47 -7.44 12.28
N TYR A 191 16.31 -7.89 11.04
CA TYR A 191 15.35 -7.30 10.13
C TYR A 191 13.90 -7.65 10.54
N ARG A 192 13.03 -6.64 10.64
CA ARG A 192 11.59 -6.83 10.88
C ARG A 192 10.78 -6.00 9.89
N GLN A 193 10.25 -6.69 8.89
CA GLN A 193 9.27 -6.14 7.96
C GLN A 193 7.93 -5.82 8.64
N ASP A 194 7.16 -4.91 8.04
CA ASP A 194 5.82 -4.49 8.47
C ASP A 194 4.69 -5.11 7.62
N TYR A 195 4.99 -6.14 6.82
CA TYR A 195 4.05 -6.90 5.97
C TYR A 195 4.33 -8.41 6.07
N CYS A 196 3.47 -9.28 5.52
CA CYS A 196 3.61 -10.74 5.63
C CYS A 196 4.89 -11.30 4.96
N GLY A 197 5.28 -10.73 3.83
CA GLY A 197 6.45 -11.15 3.04
C GLY A 197 6.12 -11.84 1.72
N CYS A 198 4.83 -12.01 1.38
CA CYS A 198 4.44 -12.45 0.03
C CYS A 198 4.35 -11.29 -0.93
N GLU A 199 4.47 -11.58 -2.23
CA GLU A 199 4.42 -10.61 -3.32
C GLU A 199 3.21 -9.67 -3.22
N PHE A 200 2.02 -10.22 -2.95
CA PHE A 200 0.82 -9.40 -2.81
C PHE A 200 0.87 -8.48 -1.59
N SER A 201 1.31 -8.98 -0.42
CA SER A 201 1.48 -8.13 0.77
C SER A 201 2.58 -7.07 0.60
N LYS A 202 3.60 -7.37 -0.21
CA LYS A 202 4.66 -6.43 -0.56
C LYS A 202 4.10 -5.30 -1.42
N LYS A 203 3.35 -5.63 -2.48
CA LYS A 203 2.65 -4.66 -3.33
C LYS A 203 1.72 -3.76 -2.52
N GLU A 204 0.88 -4.35 -1.66
CA GLU A 204 -0.01 -3.60 -0.75
C GLU A 204 0.79 -2.64 0.18
N SER A 205 1.94 -3.09 0.69
CA SER A 205 2.82 -2.25 1.53
C SER A 205 3.44 -1.10 0.75
N GLU A 206 3.89 -1.36 -0.48
CA GLU A 206 4.46 -0.35 -1.38
C GLU A 206 3.44 0.72 -1.76
N GLU A 207 2.22 0.32 -2.10
CA GLU A 207 1.09 1.23 -2.38
C GLU A 207 0.73 2.09 -1.17
N ARG A 208 0.67 1.48 0.03
CA ARG A 208 0.42 2.20 1.29
C ARG A 208 1.52 3.21 1.58
N ASN A 209 2.79 2.84 1.38
CA ASN A 209 3.93 3.73 1.58
C ASN A 209 3.95 4.88 0.56
N LEU A 210 3.65 4.61 -0.70
CA LEU A 210 3.52 5.62 -1.74
C LEU A 210 2.40 6.61 -1.41
N LYS A 211 1.23 6.12 -1.02
CA LYS A 211 0.11 6.96 -0.60
C LYS A 211 0.50 7.87 0.56
N LYS A 212 1.16 7.33 1.59
CA LYS A 212 1.64 8.10 2.74
C LYS A 212 2.60 9.22 2.32
N LYS A 213 3.59 8.93 1.47
CA LYS A 213 4.52 9.93 0.92
C LYS A 213 3.77 11.04 0.17
N LYS A 214 2.79 10.68 -0.65
CA LYS A 214 1.96 11.64 -1.39
C LYS A 214 1.13 12.52 -0.45
N ASP A 215 0.51 11.94 0.58
CA ASP A 215 -0.30 12.70 1.54
C ASP A 215 0.55 13.65 2.39
N GLU A 216 1.76 13.24 2.80
CA GLU A 216 2.74 14.10 3.46
C GLU A 216 3.17 15.26 2.56
N LEU A 217 3.43 14.99 1.27
CA LEU A 217 3.79 16.02 0.30
C LEU A 217 2.63 17.00 0.05
N ARG A 218 1.38 16.51 -0.08
CA ARG A 218 0.19 17.38 -0.19
C ARG A 218 0.06 18.30 1.01
N LYS A 219 0.27 17.77 2.22
CA LYS A 219 0.22 18.57 3.45
C LYS A 219 1.28 19.67 3.43
N LYS A 220 2.53 19.32 3.12
CA LYS A 220 3.65 20.26 2.99
C LYS A 220 3.36 21.35 1.95
N MET A 221 2.81 20.99 0.80
CA MET A 221 2.48 21.95 -0.26
C MET A 221 1.31 22.86 0.10
N LYS A 222 0.34 22.36 0.87
CA LYS A 222 -0.73 23.20 1.41
C LYS A 222 -0.18 24.25 2.39
N GLU A 223 0.70 23.84 3.30
CA GLU A 223 1.37 24.75 4.25
C GLU A 223 2.25 25.78 3.54
N LEU A 224 3.02 25.35 2.55
CA LEU A 224 3.82 26.23 1.69
C LEU A 224 2.95 27.24 0.96
N SER A 225 1.88 26.79 0.31
CA SER A 225 1.02 27.69 -0.47
C SER A 225 0.32 28.73 0.42
N ASN A 226 -0.02 28.37 1.66
CA ASN A 226 -0.56 29.30 2.66
C ASN A 226 0.45 30.35 3.13
N SER A 227 1.75 30.07 3.04
CA SER A 227 2.82 31.00 3.46
C SER A 227 3.33 31.88 2.31
N LEU A 228 2.91 31.62 1.07
CA LEU A 228 3.27 32.46 -0.08
C LEU A 228 2.56 33.80 -0.02
N ASP A 229 3.31 34.84 -0.35
CA ASP A 229 2.77 36.19 -0.48
C ASP A 229 1.79 36.28 -1.66
N LYS A 230 0.64 36.93 -1.43
CA LYS A 230 -0.42 37.07 -2.44
C LYS A 230 0.04 37.86 -3.66
N SER A 231 0.82 38.92 -3.48
CA SER A 231 1.34 39.72 -4.60
C SER A 231 2.30 38.92 -5.47
N TYR A 232 3.13 38.06 -4.84
CA TYR A 232 3.96 37.12 -5.59
C TYR A 232 3.11 36.15 -6.41
N MET A 233 2.07 35.55 -5.81
CA MET A 233 1.21 34.60 -6.54
C MET A 233 0.52 35.26 -7.73
N GLU A 234 -0.02 36.47 -7.56
CA GLU A 234 -0.67 37.22 -8.64
C GLU A 234 0.31 37.60 -9.76
N GLU A 235 1.54 38.01 -9.44
CA GLU A 235 2.56 38.32 -10.43
C GLU A 235 3.04 37.06 -11.17
N ALA A 236 3.26 35.97 -10.43
CA ALA A 236 3.66 34.70 -11.00
C ALA A 236 2.58 34.16 -11.95
N ASP A 237 1.32 34.18 -11.54
CA ASP A 237 0.19 33.71 -12.36
C ASP A 237 0.11 34.46 -13.68
N LYS A 238 0.22 35.80 -13.67
CA LYS A 238 0.24 36.62 -14.89
C LYS A 238 1.36 36.20 -15.84
N LYS A 239 2.59 36.07 -15.35
CA LYS A 239 3.76 35.65 -16.15
C LYS A 239 3.62 34.22 -16.67
N ILE A 240 3.05 33.31 -15.88
CA ILE A 240 2.76 31.94 -16.31
C ILE A 240 1.78 31.95 -17.49
N ILE A 241 0.70 32.75 -17.40
CA ILE A 241 -0.26 32.86 -18.50
C ILE A 241 0.39 33.49 -19.74
N GLU A 242 1.22 34.53 -19.59
CA GLU A 242 1.99 35.13 -20.70
C GLU A 242 2.90 34.10 -21.38
N ASN A 243 3.62 33.31 -20.58
CA ASN A 243 4.47 32.24 -21.10
C ASN A 243 3.65 31.17 -21.82
N LEU A 244 2.50 30.78 -21.26
CA LEU A 244 1.58 29.81 -21.88
C LEU A 244 1.05 30.29 -23.23
N ILE A 245 0.54 31.53 -23.34
CA ILE A 245 -0.03 32.04 -24.60
C ILE A 245 1.03 32.27 -25.69
N SER A 246 2.30 32.38 -25.32
CA SER A 246 3.40 32.53 -26.28
C SER A 246 3.76 31.22 -27.01
N ARG A 247 3.31 30.08 -26.48
CA ARG A 247 3.62 28.73 -26.96
C ARG A 247 2.98 28.40 -28.29
N GLU A 248 3.65 27.55 -29.07
CA GLU A 248 3.13 27.08 -30.36
C GLU A 248 1.95 26.13 -30.18
N GLU A 249 1.97 25.31 -29.12
CA GLU A 249 0.88 24.42 -28.72
C GLU A 249 -0.42 25.23 -28.50
N TYR A 250 -0.33 26.37 -27.78
CA TYR A 250 -1.47 27.27 -27.59
C TYR A 250 -1.93 27.94 -28.90
N LYS A 251 -0.98 28.45 -29.69
CA LYS A 251 -1.32 29.15 -30.94
C LYS A 251 -2.07 28.25 -31.92
N LYS A 252 -1.65 26.98 -32.03
CA LYS A 252 -2.26 25.97 -32.92
C LYS A 252 -3.57 25.42 -32.39
N ALA A 253 -3.72 25.30 -31.07
CA ALA A 253 -4.92 24.74 -30.46
C ALA A 253 -6.18 25.58 -30.74
N LYS A 254 -7.24 24.90 -31.18
CA LYS A 254 -8.59 25.46 -31.33
C LYS A 254 -9.49 25.06 -30.16
N ASN A 255 -9.37 23.83 -29.68
CA ASN A 255 -10.14 23.25 -28.60
C ASN A 255 -9.21 22.99 -27.40
N ILE A 256 -9.41 23.72 -26.31
CA ILE A 256 -8.57 23.65 -25.12
C ILE A 256 -9.39 23.16 -23.94
N PHE A 257 -8.87 22.15 -23.24
CA PHE A 257 -9.38 21.71 -21.96
C PHE A 257 -8.53 22.31 -20.82
N THR A 258 -9.17 23.02 -19.90
CA THR A 258 -8.49 23.64 -18.74
C THR A 258 -9.37 23.53 -17.50
N TYR A 259 -8.79 23.75 -16.33
CA TYR A 259 -9.53 23.87 -15.08
C TYR A 259 -9.90 25.34 -14.79
N ILE A 260 -10.69 25.58 -13.74
CA ILE A 260 -10.86 26.90 -13.11
C ILE A 260 -10.24 26.78 -11.72
N GLY A 261 -9.02 27.28 -11.58
CA GLY A 261 -8.23 27.10 -10.37
C GLY A 261 -8.81 27.83 -9.17
N LYS A 262 -8.74 27.18 -8.01
CA LYS A 262 -8.93 27.82 -6.71
C LYS A 262 -7.65 27.74 -5.92
N PHE A 263 -7.41 28.74 -5.08
CA PHE A 263 -6.26 28.74 -4.18
C PHE A 263 -6.11 27.37 -3.48
N PRO A 264 -4.93 26.72 -3.55
CA PRO A 264 -3.64 27.26 -3.98
C PRO A 264 -3.27 27.07 -5.47
N GLU A 265 -4.19 26.59 -6.30
CA GLU A 265 -3.97 26.45 -7.74
C GLU A 265 -3.78 27.83 -8.42
N ILE A 266 -3.28 27.79 -9.66
CA ILE A 266 -3.23 28.97 -10.53
C ILE A 266 -4.64 29.24 -11.05
N ASP A 267 -5.15 30.46 -10.85
CA ASP A 267 -6.44 30.85 -11.40
C ASP A 267 -6.31 31.12 -12.90
N THR A 268 -6.85 30.19 -13.69
CA THR A 268 -6.87 30.20 -15.15
C THR A 268 -7.97 31.09 -15.73
N SER A 269 -8.75 31.81 -14.93
CA SER A 269 -9.83 32.69 -15.42
C SER A 269 -9.32 33.77 -16.39
N ILE A 270 -8.11 34.29 -16.16
CA ILE A 270 -7.46 35.26 -17.08
C ILE A 270 -7.13 34.60 -18.41
N PHE A 271 -6.59 33.37 -18.38
CA PHE A 271 -6.28 32.59 -19.56
C PHE A 271 -7.53 32.25 -20.38
N ILE A 272 -8.61 31.85 -19.72
CA ILE A 272 -9.89 31.52 -20.36
C ILE A 272 -10.43 32.72 -21.14
N LYS A 273 -10.43 33.92 -20.53
CA LYS A 273 -10.85 35.17 -21.21
C LYS A 273 -10.02 35.42 -22.46
N LYS A 274 -8.69 35.31 -22.35
CA LYS A 274 -7.79 35.51 -23.48
C LYS A 274 -8.01 34.49 -24.60
N ALA A 275 -8.21 33.22 -24.25
CA ALA A 275 -8.48 32.17 -25.22
C ALA A 275 -9.80 32.39 -25.97
N TRP A 276 -10.86 32.87 -25.31
CA TRP A 276 -12.09 33.27 -26.00
C TRP A 276 -11.90 34.47 -26.93
N GLU A 277 -11.12 35.48 -26.54
CA GLU A 277 -10.76 36.61 -27.40
C GLU A 277 -10.01 36.15 -28.65
N ASP A 278 -9.15 35.14 -28.51
CA ASP A 278 -8.41 34.52 -29.62
C ASP A 278 -9.25 33.52 -30.43
N GLY A 279 -10.57 33.43 -30.17
CA GLY A 279 -11.52 32.62 -30.93
C GLY A 279 -11.45 31.12 -30.65
N LYS A 280 -10.90 30.72 -29.51
CA LYS A 280 -10.73 29.31 -29.10
C LYS A 280 -11.95 28.79 -28.34
N ASN A 281 -12.20 27.49 -28.45
CA ASN A 281 -13.20 26.79 -27.65
C ASN A 281 -12.58 26.33 -26.33
N ILE A 282 -13.22 26.69 -25.21
CA ILE A 282 -12.79 26.27 -23.88
C ILE A 282 -13.72 25.21 -23.33
N ALA A 283 -13.14 24.09 -22.89
CA ALA A 283 -13.81 23.09 -22.09
C ALA A 283 -13.22 23.05 -20.67
N ILE A 284 -14.08 22.77 -19.69
CA ILE A 284 -13.70 22.60 -18.28
C ILE A 284 -14.12 21.22 -17.76
N PRO A 285 -13.48 20.71 -16.70
CA PRO A 285 -13.86 19.43 -16.10
C PRO A 285 -15.28 19.47 -15.53
N TYR A 286 -16.09 18.47 -15.86
CA TYR A 286 -17.31 18.12 -15.16
C TYR A 286 -17.21 16.68 -14.65
N CYS A 287 -17.38 16.48 -13.35
CA CYS A 287 -17.33 15.14 -12.74
C CYS A 287 -18.75 14.56 -12.70
N GLU A 288 -19.03 13.54 -13.50
CA GLU A 288 -20.33 12.85 -13.49
C GLU A 288 -20.50 12.00 -12.23
N ASP A 289 -19.40 11.42 -11.75
CA ASP A 289 -19.32 10.64 -10.51
C ASP A 289 -17.88 10.65 -9.95
N ASP A 290 -17.62 9.89 -8.89
CA ASP A 290 -16.30 9.78 -8.22
C ASP A 290 -15.15 9.28 -9.12
N LYS A 291 -15.46 8.75 -10.31
CA LYS A 291 -14.51 8.10 -11.23
C LYS A 291 -14.44 8.78 -12.59
N ASN A 292 -15.56 9.31 -13.08
CA ASN A 292 -15.73 9.79 -14.45
C ASN A 292 -15.69 11.32 -14.51
N MET A 293 -14.79 11.83 -15.36
CA MET A 293 -14.66 13.25 -15.68
C MET A 293 -14.82 13.43 -17.18
N VAL A 294 -15.71 14.34 -17.59
CA VAL A 294 -15.94 14.71 -18.99
C VAL A 294 -15.53 16.16 -19.21
N ALA A 295 -15.21 16.49 -20.47
CA ALA A 295 -14.87 17.84 -20.88
C ALA A 295 -16.13 18.56 -21.36
N THR A 296 -16.44 19.71 -20.77
CA THR A 296 -17.66 20.45 -21.05
C THR A 296 -17.35 21.86 -21.55
N ILE A 297 -17.87 22.21 -22.72
CA ILE A 297 -17.68 23.53 -23.35
C ILE A 297 -18.42 24.61 -22.55
N ILE A 298 -17.72 25.72 -22.30
CA ILE A 298 -18.26 26.95 -21.73
C ILE A 298 -18.06 28.12 -22.68
N LYS A 299 -19.08 28.99 -22.79
CA LYS A 299 -19.06 30.20 -23.64
C LYS A 299 -18.93 31.48 -22.83
N SER A 300 -19.39 31.45 -21.58
CA SER A 300 -19.14 32.51 -20.61
C SER A 300 -19.01 31.92 -19.21
N PHE A 301 -18.56 32.74 -18.25
CA PHE A 301 -18.54 32.34 -16.84
C PHE A 301 -19.96 32.21 -16.25
N ASP A 302 -21.00 32.75 -16.90
CA ASP A 302 -22.39 32.59 -16.46
C ASP A 302 -22.93 31.17 -16.71
N ASP A 303 -22.23 30.38 -17.53
CA ASP A 303 -22.52 28.96 -17.73
C ASP A 303 -22.10 28.10 -16.53
N LEU A 304 -21.40 28.69 -15.56
CA LEU A 304 -20.89 28.02 -14.37
C LEU A 304 -21.87 28.12 -13.20
N LYS A 305 -21.94 27.04 -12.43
CA LYS A 305 -22.64 26.97 -11.15
C LYS A 305 -21.69 26.48 -10.08
N GLU A 306 -21.96 26.86 -8.84
CA GLU A 306 -21.23 26.30 -7.72
C GLU A 306 -21.58 24.80 -7.61
N GLY A 307 -20.57 23.97 -7.84
CA GLY A 307 -20.64 22.52 -7.82
C GLY A 307 -20.14 21.94 -6.50
N THR A 308 -19.70 20.69 -6.55
CA THR A 308 -19.27 19.97 -5.34
C THR A 308 -17.95 20.54 -4.83
N PHE A 309 -17.75 20.56 -3.49
CA PHE A 309 -16.54 21.11 -2.86
C PHE A 309 -16.27 22.60 -3.17
N GLY A 310 -17.32 23.32 -3.57
CA GLY A 310 -17.28 24.74 -3.93
C GLY A 310 -16.62 25.01 -5.29
N ILE A 311 -16.29 24.00 -6.09
CA ILE A 311 -15.66 24.20 -7.41
C ILE A 311 -16.73 24.70 -8.39
N LEU A 312 -16.38 25.61 -9.30
CA LEU A 312 -17.30 26.02 -10.36
C LEU A 312 -17.41 24.91 -11.41
N GLU A 313 -18.60 24.37 -11.60
CA GLU A 313 -18.91 23.31 -12.55
C GLU A 313 -19.86 23.84 -13.63
N ALA A 314 -19.77 23.32 -14.85
CA ALA A 314 -20.70 23.67 -15.91
C ALA A 314 -22.10 23.09 -15.63
N ASP A 315 -23.17 23.82 -15.97
CA ASP A 315 -24.55 23.33 -15.82
C ASP A 315 -24.81 22.13 -16.75
N PRO A 316 -25.02 20.90 -16.24
CA PRO A 316 -25.13 19.69 -17.06
C PRO A 316 -26.27 19.75 -18.08
N LYS A 317 -27.33 20.53 -17.78
CA LYS A 317 -28.50 20.68 -18.67
C LYS A 317 -28.26 21.60 -19.86
N LYS A 318 -27.18 22.39 -19.85
CA LYS A 318 -26.83 23.37 -20.90
C LYS A 318 -25.48 23.06 -21.56
N SER A 319 -24.83 22.02 -21.10
CA SER A 319 -23.43 21.71 -21.38
C SER A 319 -23.28 20.90 -22.65
N ILE A 320 -22.40 21.33 -23.55
CA ILE A 320 -21.99 20.55 -24.72
C ILE A 320 -20.72 19.79 -24.33
N ILE A 321 -20.78 18.45 -24.38
CA ILE A 321 -19.62 17.60 -24.12
C ILE A 321 -18.66 17.68 -25.32
N MET A 322 -17.41 18.04 -25.05
CA MET A 322 -16.30 17.94 -25.99
C MET A 322 -15.69 16.55 -25.86
N LYS A 323 -15.54 15.85 -26.99
CA LYS A 323 -14.92 14.52 -26.98
C LYS A 323 -13.41 14.64 -26.80
N LYS A 324 -12.78 13.62 -26.22
CA LYS A 324 -11.32 13.65 -25.97
C LYS A 324 -10.52 13.82 -27.25
N GLU A 325 -10.99 13.22 -28.35
CA GLU A 325 -10.34 13.25 -29.66
C GLU A 325 -10.45 14.63 -30.34
N GLU A 326 -11.32 15.51 -29.82
CA GLU A 326 -11.48 16.87 -30.32
C GLU A 326 -10.57 17.86 -29.57
N ILE A 327 -9.93 17.46 -28.47
CA ILE A 327 -9.10 18.34 -27.65
C ILE A 327 -7.72 18.44 -28.29
N ASP A 328 -7.27 19.68 -28.54
CA ASP A 328 -5.93 19.94 -29.10
C ASP A 328 -4.88 20.17 -27.99
N LEU A 329 -5.30 20.76 -26.87
CA LEU A 329 -4.43 21.15 -25.76
C LEU A 329 -5.12 20.98 -24.41
N VAL A 330 -4.41 20.38 -23.46
CA VAL A 330 -4.84 20.19 -22.08
C VAL A 330 -3.94 20.96 -21.12
N ILE A 331 -4.56 21.83 -20.31
CA ILE A 331 -3.91 22.50 -19.18
C ILE A 331 -4.20 21.71 -17.91
N VAL A 332 -3.15 21.15 -17.31
CA VAL A 332 -3.22 20.22 -16.18
C VAL A 332 -2.94 20.97 -14.86
N PRO A 333 -3.84 20.88 -13.85
CA PRO A 333 -3.57 21.42 -12.52
C PRO A 333 -2.68 20.49 -11.70
N CYS A 334 -1.96 21.06 -10.73
CA CYS A 334 -1.26 20.28 -9.71
C CYS A 334 -1.16 21.03 -8.37
N ALA A 335 -0.92 20.27 -7.30
CA ALA A 335 -0.51 20.81 -6.00
C ALA A 335 1.00 21.08 -5.98
N THR A 336 1.77 20.25 -6.68
CA THR A 336 3.21 20.43 -6.92
C THR A 336 3.65 19.56 -8.09
N SER A 337 4.83 19.85 -8.64
CA SER A 337 5.53 19.04 -9.62
C SER A 337 7.03 19.09 -9.35
N ASP A 338 7.77 18.11 -9.86
CA ASP A 338 9.21 18.25 -10.01
C ASP A 338 9.58 18.89 -11.37
N ARG A 339 10.86 19.18 -11.56
CA ARG A 339 11.37 19.73 -12.83
C ARG A 339 11.30 18.76 -14.01
N LYS A 340 11.09 17.46 -13.74
CA LYS A 340 10.88 16.47 -14.80
C LYS A 340 9.42 16.50 -15.28
N GLY A 341 8.50 17.08 -14.51
CA GLY A 341 7.06 17.08 -14.80
C GLY A 341 6.30 15.90 -14.19
N ASN A 342 6.92 15.19 -13.23
CA ASN A 342 6.19 14.33 -12.32
C ASN A 342 5.34 15.21 -11.41
N ARG A 343 4.05 14.91 -11.29
CA ARG A 343 3.10 15.82 -10.64
C ARG A 343 2.33 15.14 -9.51
N LEU A 344 1.95 15.94 -8.53
CA LEU A 344 1.06 15.54 -7.46
C LEU A 344 -0.24 16.34 -7.57
N GLY A 345 -1.33 15.66 -7.90
CA GLY A 345 -2.68 16.24 -7.84
C GLY A 345 -3.29 16.22 -6.43
N PHE A 346 -4.54 16.65 -6.33
CA PHE A 346 -5.28 16.79 -5.06
C PHE A 346 -5.94 15.50 -4.53
N GLY A 347 -5.62 14.34 -5.13
CA GLY A 347 -5.88 13.02 -4.51
C GLY A 347 -7.01 12.19 -5.09
N ARG A 348 -7.75 12.68 -6.09
CA ARG A 348 -8.85 11.93 -6.73
C ARG A 348 -8.46 11.20 -8.03
N GLY A 349 -7.30 11.50 -8.61
CA GLY A 349 -6.80 10.85 -9.82
C GLY A 349 -7.64 11.08 -11.08
N TYR A 350 -8.52 12.09 -11.10
CA TYR A 350 -9.35 12.40 -12.27
C TYR A 350 -8.50 12.70 -13.51
N TYR A 351 -7.45 13.50 -13.36
CA TYR A 351 -6.56 13.86 -14.46
C TYR A 351 -5.76 12.66 -14.97
N ASP A 352 -5.28 11.77 -14.10
CA ASP A 352 -4.56 10.57 -14.56
C ASP A 352 -5.44 9.68 -15.44
N ARG A 353 -6.72 9.48 -15.06
CA ARG A 353 -7.71 8.74 -15.85
C ARG A 353 -8.14 9.49 -17.12
N PHE A 354 -8.32 10.80 -17.03
CA PHE A 354 -8.75 11.60 -18.17
C PHE A 354 -7.68 11.71 -19.26
N LEU A 355 -6.42 11.87 -18.86
CA LEU A 355 -5.29 11.93 -19.80
C LEU A 355 -4.98 10.56 -20.40
N GLU A 356 -5.56 9.47 -19.92
CA GLU A 356 -5.41 8.15 -20.54
C GLU A 356 -5.95 8.16 -21.99
N ASN A 357 -5.08 7.77 -22.93
CA ASN A 357 -5.32 7.74 -24.38
C ASN A 357 -5.72 9.09 -25.01
N ILE A 358 -5.28 10.22 -24.45
CA ILE A 358 -5.44 11.52 -25.10
C ILE A 358 -4.30 11.78 -26.08
N GLU A 359 -4.60 12.36 -27.24
CA GLU A 359 -3.60 12.72 -28.27
C GLU A 359 -3.21 14.22 -28.22
N ALA A 360 -3.89 14.99 -27.36
CA ALA A 360 -3.66 16.43 -27.18
C ALA A 360 -2.26 16.74 -26.62
N ASP A 361 -1.76 17.94 -26.90
CA ASP A 361 -0.62 18.49 -26.16
C ASP A 361 -1.00 18.68 -24.68
N GLU A 362 -0.07 18.39 -23.77
CA GLU A 362 -0.30 18.48 -22.32
C GLU A 362 0.66 19.49 -21.69
N ILE A 363 0.12 20.50 -21.01
CA ILE A 363 0.90 21.55 -20.34
C ILE A 363 0.52 21.62 -18.86
N LEU A 364 1.54 21.54 -18.00
CA LEU A 364 1.42 21.71 -16.56
C LEU A 364 1.78 23.14 -16.18
N LEU A 365 0.91 23.81 -15.42
CA LEU A 365 1.20 25.13 -14.86
C LEU A 365 1.60 25.01 -13.40
N ILE A 366 2.69 25.65 -13.01
CA ILE A 366 3.15 25.68 -11.62
C ILE A 366 3.98 26.92 -11.31
N ARG A 367 3.82 27.51 -10.13
CA ARG A 367 4.68 28.59 -9.65
C ARG A 367 6.03 28.01 -9.22
N GLU A 368 7.14 28.70 -9.51
CA GLU A 368 8.49 28.23 -9.21
C GLU A 368 8.65 27.81 -7.74
N LYS A 369 8.09 28.59 -6.81
CA LYS A 369 8.18 28.29 -5.37
C LYS A 369 7.40 27.05 -4.95
N GLN A 370 6.49 26.53 -5.78
CA GLN A 370 5.70 25.32 -5.51
C GLN A 370 6.33 24.06 -6.14
N ILE A 371 7.46 24.18 -6.85
CA ILE A 371 8.19 23.03 -7.39
C ILE A 371 8.89 22.26 -6.26
N SER A 372 8.70 20.94 -6.26
CA SER A 372 9.41 20.02 -5.36
C SER A 372 10.65 19.44 -6.04
N GLU A 373 11.64 18.99 -5.24
CA GLU A 373 12.82 18.32 -5.77
C GLU A 373 12.46 16.99 -6.46
N GLU A 374 11.54 16.25 -5.86
CA GLU A 374 11.05 14.97 -6.35
C GLU A 374 9.56 14.80 -6.01
N VAL A 375 8.82 14.20 -6.93
CA VAL A 375 7.44 13.77 -6.69
C VAL A 375 7.37 12.25 -6.86
N ALA A 376 6.91 11.57 -5.81
CA ALA A 376 6.75 10.12 -5.83
C ALA A 376 5.63 9.70 -6.80
N MET A 377 5.99 8.92 -7.81
CA MET A 377 5.09 8.41 -8.84
C MET A 377 4.74 6.94 -8.59
N GLY A 378 3.50 6.56 -8.86
CA GLY A 378 3.03 5.19 -8.95
C GLY A 378 2.73 4.80 -10.38
N GLU A 379 2.31 3.55 -10.59
CA GLU A 379 2.15 2.95 -11.93
C GLU A 379 1.15 3.70 -12.83
N HIS A 380 0.13 4.32 -12.24
CA HIS A 380 -0.92 5.04 -12.98
C HIS A 380 -0.70 6.55 -13.07
N ASP A 381 0.32 7.11 -12.41
CA ASP A 381 0.53 8.56 -12.44
C ASP A 381 1.22 8.97 -13.74
N LYS A 382 0.64 9.96 -14.42
CA LYS A 382 1.18 10.47 -15.68
C LYS A 382 2.19 11.61 -15.47
N ARG A 383 3.28 11.56 -16.22
CA ARG A 383 4.26 12.65 -16.31
C ARG A 383 3.84 13.59 -17.44
N ILE A 384 3.92 14.90 -17.19
CA ILE A 384 3.65 15.93 -18.21
C ILE A 384 4.98 16.48 -18.72
N ASN A 385 5.16 16.53 -20.04
CA ASN A 385 6.45 16.89 -20.63
C ASN A 385 6.69 18.40 -20.69
N ILE A 386 5.62 19.21 -20.77
CA ILE A 386 5.72 20.66 -20.84
C ILE A 386 5.29 21.23 -19.48
N VAL A 387 6.24 21.82 -18.76
CA VAL A 387 5.98 22.49 -17.48
C VAL A 387 6.30 23.97 -17.62
N ILE A 388 5.34 24.84 -17.29
CA ILE A 388 5.48 26.29 -17.40
C ILE A 388 5.44 26.93 -16.01
N THR A 389 6.43 27.78 -15.75
CA THR A 389 6.52 28.64 -14.56
C THR A 389 6.61 30.10 -14.94
N GLU A 390 6.61 31.00 -13.95
CA GLU A 390 6.84 32.42 -14.17
C GLU A 390 8.24 32.74 -14.70
N LYS A 391 9.16 31.77 -14.66
CA LYS A 391 10.52 31.87 -15.21
C LYS A 391 10.65 31.31 -16.63
N GLY A 392 9.60 30.68 -17.16
CA GLY A 392 9.58 30.07 -18.49
C GLY A 392 9.25 28.58 -18.47
N SER A 393 9.52 27.90 -19.58
CA SER A 393 9.38 26.44 -19.70
C SER A 393 10.57 25.75 -19.04
N LEU A 394 10.32 24.63 -18.36
CA LEU A 394 11.36 23.75 -17.82
C LEU A 394 11.86 22.73 -18.85
#